data_AF-A0A3B8LV62-F1
#
_entry.id   AF-A0A3B8LV62-F1
#
_cell.length_a   1.000
_cell.length_b   1.000
_cell.length_c   1.000
_cell.angle_alpha   90.00
_cell.angle_beta   90.00
_cell.angle_gamma   90.00
#
_symmetry.space_group_name_H-M   'P 1'
#
loop_
_entity.id
_entity.type
_entity.pdbx_description
1 polymer ?
#
loop_
_entity_poly.entity_id
_entity_poly.type
_entity_poly.pdbx_seq_one_letter_code
_entity_poly.pdbx_strand_id
1 'polypeptide(L)' 'GRHSGRRAVAHRLHELGVELSDEQVLGVLDGIKEVPKGVSIDDDLLVQLAGRVTAPPAS' A
#
# COMPACT_ATOMS: atom_id res chain seq x y z
N GLY A 1 5.36 -5.99 -5.09
CA GLY A 1 6.84 -5.90 -4.98
C GLY A 1 7.31 -4.46 -5.20
N ARG A 2 8.57 -4.11 -4.92
CA ARG A 2 9.08 -2.72 -4.99
C ARG A 2 8.93 -2.03 -6.35
N HIS A 3 8.80 -2.80 -7.44
CA HIS A 3 8.58 -2.28 -8.79
C HIS A 3 7.10 -2.29 -9.23
N SER A 4 6.16 -2.59 -8.32
CA SER A 4 4.74 -2.59 -8.61
C SER A 4 4.27 -1.18 -9.01
N GLY A 5 3.50 -1.09 -10.09
CA GLY A 5 2.86 0.15 -10.51
C GLY A 5 1.55 0.40 -9.77
N ARG A 6 1.07 1.65 -9.83
CA ARG A 6 -0.17 2.13 -9.20
C ARG A 6 -1.38 1.23 -9.46
N ARG A 7 -1.61 0.87 -10.73
CA ARG A 7 -2.75 0.01 -11.12
C ARG A 7 -2.68 -1.39 -10.50
N ALA A 8 -1.48 -1.97 -10.39
CA ALA A 8 -1.31 -3.29 -9.80
C ALA A 8 -1.59 -3.26 -8.29
N VAL A 9 -1.14 -2.21 -7.60
CA VAL A 9 -1.40 -2.01 -6.17
C VAL A 9 -2.88 -1.75 -5.91
N ALA A 10 -3.50 -0.83 -6.66
CA ALA A 10 -4.93 -0.53 -6.53
C ALA A 10 -5.79 -1.77 -6.78
N HIS A 11 -5.49 -2.54 -7.83
CA HIS A 11 -6.21 -3.77 -8.13
C HIS A 11 -6.07 -4.80 -7.00
N ARG A 12 -4.85 -5.00 -6.48
CA ARG A 12 -4.64 -5.97 -5.41
C ARG A 12 -5.34 -5.58 -4.12
N LEU A 13 -5.31 -4.30 -3.75
CA LEU A 13 -6.04 -3.80 -2.58
C LEU A 13 -7.55 -3.97 -2.74
N HIS A 14 -8.10 -3.73 -3.93
CA HIS A 14 -9.50 -4.00 -4.24
C HIS A 14 -9.85 -5.49 -4.08
N GLU A 15 -9.02 -6.41 -4.59
CA GLU A 15 -9.21 -7.87 -4.39
C GLU A 15 -9.19 -8.26 -2.90
N LEU A 16 -8.47 -7.51 -2.07
CA LEU A 16 -8.40 -7.68 -0.61
C LEU A 16 -9.52 -6.94 0.16
N GLY A 17 -10.46 -6.29 -0.54
CA GLY A 17 -11.57 -5.54 0.05
C GLY A 17 -11.21 -4.17 0.60
N VAL A 18 -10.06 -3.60 0.20
CA VAL A 18 -9.59 -2.28 0.61
C VAL A 18 -9.76 -1.28 -0.53
N GLU A 19 -10.74 -0.40 -0.38
CA GLU A 19 -10.99 0.71 -1.32
C GLU A 19 -10.17 1.94 -0.92
N LEU A 20 -9.31 2.43 -1.82
CA LEU A 20 -8.50 3.63 -1.62
C LEU A 20 -8.69 4.61 -2.78
N SER A 21 -8.56 5.90 -2.48
CA SER A 21 -8.42 6.92 -3.52
C SER A 21 -7.09 6.79 -4.27
N ASP A 22 -7.00 7.40 -5.45
CA ASP A 22 -5.75 7.45 -6.23
C ASP A 22 -4.58 8.04 -5.42
N GLU A 23 -4.84 9.06 -4.60
CA GLU A 23 -3.84 9.68 -3.72
C GLU A 23 -3.38 8.74 -2.61
N GLN A 24 -4.31 8.01 -2.00
CA GLN A 24 -3.98 7.02 -0.97
C GLN A 24 -3.17 5.85 -1.54
N VAL A 25 -3.48 5.41 -2.76
CA VAL A 25 -2.66 4.39 -3.45
C VAL A 25 -1.23 4.88 -3.70
N LEU A 26 -1.04 6.17 -4.02
CA LEU A 26 0.31 6.75 -4.12
C LEU A 26 1.04 6.70 -2.77
N GLY A 27 0.35 7.00 -1.66
CA GLY A 27 0.92 6.85 -0.32
C GLY A 27 1.33 5.41 0.00
N VAL A 28 0.55 4.41 -0.42
CA VAL A 28 0.94 2.99 -0.29
C VAL A 28 2.18 2.66 -1.12
N LEU A 29 2.26 3.17 -2.36
CA LEU A 29 3.44 2.99 -3.21
C LEU A 29 4.71 3.59 -2.59
N ASP A 30 4.58 4.72 -1.93
CA ASP A 30 5.70 5.32 -1.21
C ASP A 30 6.08 4.47 0.01
N GLY A 31 5.11 3.99 0.79
CA GLY A 31 5.35 3.03 1.87
C GLY A 31 6.08 1.75 1.43
N ILE A 32 5.73 1.21 0.25
CA ILE A 32 6.41 0.07 -0.38
C ILE A 32 7.91 0.36 -0.64
N LYS A 33 8.27 1.60 -0.98
CA LYS A 33 9.68 1.99 -1.19
C LYS A 33 10.43 2.09 0.13
N GLU A 34 9.76 2.31 1.25
CA GLU A 34 10.42 2.40 2.56
C GLU A 34 10.61 1.04 3.25
N VAL A 35 9.96 -0.03 2.77
CA VAL A 35 10.17 -1.40 3.28
C VAL A 35 11.65 -1.79 3.13
N PRO A 36 12.33 -2.49 4.05
CA PRO A 36 13.72 -2.91 3.84
C PRO A 36 13.90 -3.83 2.63
N LYS A 37 15.09 -3.78 1.98
CA LYS A 37 15.40 -4.73 0.89
C LYS A 37 15.40 -6.17 1.43
N GLY A 38 14.94 -7.10 0.61
CA GLY A 38 14.84 -8.53 0.97
C GLY A 38 13.59 -8.90 1.77
N VAL A 39 12.79 -7.93 2.21
CA VAL A 39 11.47 -8.18 2.80
C VAL A 39 10.45 -8.38 1.67
N SER A 40 9.67 -9.47 1.76
CA SER A 40 8.56 -9.72 0.84
C SER A 40 7.43 -8.73 1.11
N ILE A 41 6.78 -8.28 0.04
CA ILE A 41 5.56 -7.47 0.14
C ILE A 41 4.42 -8.41 -0.20
N ASP A 42 3.89 -9.05 0.83
CA ASP A 42 2.68 -9.87 0.79
C ASP A 42 1.43 -9.02 1.06
N ASP A 43 0.27 -9.69 1.05
CA ASP A 43 -1.02 -9.03 1.22
C ASP A 43 -1.17 -8.42 2.62
N ASP A 44 -0.66 -9.07 3.67
CA ASP A 44 -0.72 -8.57 5.05
C ASP A 44 0.07 -7.27 5.20
N LEU A 45 1.29 -7.21 4.65
CA LEU A 45 2.07 -5.97 4.66
C LEU A 45 1.40 -4.90 3.79
N LEU A 46 0.80 -5.28 2.66
CA LEU A 46 0.10 -4.34 1.79
C LEU A 46 -1.10 -3.69 2.48
N VAL A 47 -1.89 -4.47 3.23
CA VAL A 47 -3.01 -3.98 4.04
C VAL A 47 -2.53 -3.08 5.17
N GLN A 48 -1.43 -3.43 5.85
CA GLN A 48 -0.85 -2.58 6.88
C GLN A 48 -0.41 -1.22 6.34
N LEU A 49 0.21 -1.19 5.16
CA LEU A 49 0.60 0.05 4.50
C LEU A 49 -0.63 0.88 4.09
N ALA A 50 -1.70 0.23 3.62
CA ALA A 50 -2.97 0.89 3.34
C ALA A 50 -3.58 1.53 4.60
N GLY A 51 -3.53 0.85 5.75
CA GLY A 51 -4.02 1.39 7.02
C GLY A 51 -3.33 2.69 7.46
N ARG A 52 -2.06 2.89 7.09
CA ARG A 52 -1.28 4.10 7.43
C ARG A 52 -1.71 5.33 6.65
N VAL A 53 -2.26 5.17 5.44
CA VAL A 53 -2.71 6.28 4.58
C VAL A 53 -4.19 6.59 4.75
N THR A 54 -4.96 5.69 5.39
CA THR A 54 -6.36 5.91 5.73
C THR A 54 -6.56 6.52 7.12
N ALA A 55 -5.60 6.30 8.03
CA ALA A 55 -5.66 6.89 9.36
C ALA A 55 -5.36 8.40 9.28
N PRO A 56 -6.14 9.26 9.96
CA PRO A 56 -5.74 10.64 10.16
C PRO A 56 -4.38 10.68 10.88
N PRO A 57 -3.51 11.66 10.61
CA PRO A 57 -2.23 11.77 11.31
C PRO A 57 -2.49 11.78 12.82
N ALA A 58 -1.82 10.89 13.55
CA ALA A 58 -1.87 10.89 15.01
C ALA A 58 -1.46 12.28 15.51
N SER A 59 -2.35 12.91 16.28
CA SER A 59 -2.15 14.24 16.88
C SER A 59 -1.09 14.22 17.97
#